data_AF-A0A0D2ZZ36-F1
#
_entry.id   AF-A0A0D2ZZ36-F1
#
_cell.length_a   1.000
_cell.length_b   1.000
_cell.length_c   1.000
_cell.angle_alpha   90.00
_cell.angle_beta   90.00
_cell.angle_gamma   90.00
#
_symmetry.space_group_name_H-M   'P 1'
#
loop_
_entity.id
_entity.type
_entity.pdbx_description
1 polymer ?
#
loop_
_entity_poly.entity_id
_entity_poly.type
_entity_poly.pdbx_seq_one_letter_code
_entity_poly.pdbx_strand_id
1 'polypeptide(L)'
;AAIQNFIATFLQINRGSRLQKFKITYNGRDVCHHGSSEFIAGVINRGVQQLDVGSSTLKRPLTNDLVPVNIYKSNTLVSLKLANVGMQNPPEFGVSLPCLKTVHLEDITTKDPLIVEKLISGCPVLEDLTVFRAFDDNVPVLRVRSLSLKRFCVKFSRARTIHGKEYAVEVDAP
;
A
#
# COMPACT_ATOMS: atom_id res chain seq x y z
N ALA A 1 10.16 -8.38 -18.50
CA ALA A 1 10.80 -7.71 -19.66
C ALA A 1 9.85 -6.79 -20.42
N ALA A 2 8.85 -7.27 -21.18
CA ALA A 2 8.03 -6.42 -22.05
C ALA A 2 7.21 -5.32 -21.32
N ILE A 3 6.56 -5.66 -20.20
CA ILE A 3 5.77 -4.71 -19.39
C ILE A 3 6.64 -3.61 -18.79
N GLN A 4 7.83 -3.96 -18.29
CA GLN A 4 8.76 -2.99 -17.71
C GLN A 4 9.29 -2.02 -18.77
N ASN A 5 9.65 -2.53 -19.95
CA ASN A 5 10.09 -1.69 -21.05
C ASN A 5 8.95 -0.76 -21.50
N PHE A 6 7.73 -1.29 -21.63
CA PHE A 6 6.55 -0.48 -21.94
C PHE A 6 6.33 0.64 -20.91
N ILE A 7 6.38 0.34 -19.60
CA ILE A 7 6.19 1.34 -18.54
C ILE A 7 7.34 2.36 -18.55
N ALA A 8 8.59 1.92 -18.66
CA ALA A 8 9.75 2.81 -18.72
C ALA A 8 9.67 3.76 -19.92
N THR A 9 9.39 3.21 -21.11
CA THR A 9 9.19 3.99 -22.33
C THR A 9 8.00 4.93 -22.22
N PHE A 10 6.85 4.46 -21.68
CA PHE A 10 5.67 5.30 -21.48
C PHE A 10 5.96 6.48 -20.55
N LEU A 11 6.64 6.24 -19.42
CA LEU A 11 7.05 7.30 -18.49
C LEU A 11 8.08 8.25 -19.13
N GLN A 12 8.95 7.73 -20.00
CA GLN A 12 9.93 8.54 -20.72
C GLN A 12 9.28 9.44 -21.79
N ILE A 13 8.30 8.93 -22.53
CA ILE A 13 7.57 9.70 -23.55
C ILE A 13 6.69 10.77 -22.88
N ASN A 14 6.01 10.41 -21.79
CA ASN A 14 5.04 11.28 -21.13
C ASN A 14 5.69 12.16 -20.03
N ARG A 15 6.91 12.65 -20.25
CA ARG A 15 7.67 13.37 -19.22
C ARG A 15 6.96 14.60 -18.65
N GLY A 16 6.21 15.32 -19.48
CA GLY A 16 5.49 16.55 -19.11
C GLY A 16 4.06 16.37 -18.63
N SER A 17 3.50 15.15 -18.70
CA SER A 17 2.10 14.89 -18.35
C SER A 17 1.98 14.47 -16.89
N ARG A 18 1.02 15.05 -16.17
CA ARG A 18 0.68 14.62 -14.81
C ARG A 18 -0.10 13.31 -14.87
N LEU A 19 0.53 12.21 -14.45
CA LEU A 19 -0.11 10.91 -14.39
C LEU A 19 -1.15 10.92 -13.26
N GLN A 20 -2.44 10.97 -13.56
CA GLN A 20 -3.47 11.05 -12.51
C GLN A 20 -3.68 9.71 -11.81
N LYS A 21 -3.76 8.63 -12.59
CA LYS A 21 -4.08 7.29 -12.10
C LYS A 21 -3.11 6.27 -12.69
N PHE A 22 -2.63 5.40 -11.84
CA PHE A 22 -1.78 4.27 -12.22
C PHE A 22 -2.29 3.01 -11.55
N LYS A 23 -2.54 1.98 -12.36
CA LYS A 23 -2.96 0.66 -11.89
C LYS A 23 -2.07 -0.41 -12.52
N ILE A 24 -1.53 -1.29 -11.68
CA ILE A 24 -0.82 -2.48 -12.14
C ILE A 24 -1.18 -3.69 -11.28
N THR A 25 -1.45 -4.80 -11.95
CA THR A 25 -1.58 -6.10 -11.30
C THR A 25 -0.64 -7.06 -12.01
N TYR A 26 0.27 -7.68 -11.26
CA TYR A 26 1.26 -8.60 -11.82
C TYR A 26 1.12 -10.01 -11.22
N ASN A 27 1.64 -11.01 -11.93
CA ASN A 27 1.66 -12.38 -11.46
C ASN A 27 2.95 -12.62 -10.65
N GLY A 28 2.87 -12.76 -9.32
CA GLY A 28 4.05 -12.98 -8.47
C GLY A 28 4.75 -14.33 -8.65
N ARG A 29 4.33 -15.17 -9.62
CA ARG A 29 5.11 -16.33 -10.09
C ARG A 29 6.11 -15.98 -11.18
N ASP A 30 5.98 -14.82 -11.83
CA ASP A 30 6.95 -14.39 -12.83
C ASP A 30 8.23 -13.93 -12.10
N VAL A 31 9.30 -14.70 -12.27
CA VAL A 31 10.65 -14.46 -11.70
C VAL A 31 11.28 -13.13 -12.20
N CYS A 32 10.57 -12.40 -13.07
CA CYS A 32 11.06 -11.27 -13.83
C CYS A 32 10.65 -9.88 -13.27
N HIS A 33 10.20 -9.78 -12.02
CA HIS A 33 9.78 -8.48 -11.43
C HIS A 33 10.92 -7.59 -10.91
N HIS A 34 12.17 -7.93 -11.21
CA HIS A 34 13.33 -7.06 -10.96
C HIS A 34 13.08 -5.65 -11.50
N GLY A 35 12.93 -4.66 -10.61
CA GLY A 35 12.68 -3.25 -10.98
C GLY A 35 11.24 -2.77 -10.81
N SER A 36 10.35 -3.56 -10.19
CA SER A 36 8.99 -3.11 -9.92
C SER A 36 8.93 -1.89 -9.00
N SER A 37 9.73 -1.94 -7.94
CA SER A 37 9.93 -0.82 -7.00
C SER A 37 10.38 0.48 -7.71
N GLU A 38 11.27 0.40 -8.71
CA GLU A 38 11.83 1.59 -9.37
C GLU A 38 10.78 2.30 -10.23
N PHE A 39 9.97 1.54 -11.00
CA PHE A 39 8.92 2.17 -11.79
C PHE A 39 7.83 2.76 -10.89
N ILE A 40 7.45 2.07 -9.80
CA ILE A 40 6.47 2.60 -8.84
C ILE A 40 7.00 3.90 -8.23
N ALA A 41 8.29 3.93 -7.90
CA ALA A 41 8.93 5.13 -7.37
C ALA A 41 8.85 6.28 -8.39
N GLY A 42 9.14 6.00 -9.66
CA GLY A 42 9.02 6.96 -10.75
C GLY A 42 7.60 7.49 -10.96
N VAL A 43 6.59 6.64 -10.83
CA VAL A 43 5.17 7.01 -10.88
C VAL A 43 4.79 7.93 -9.71
N ILE A 44 5.22 7.60 -8.49
CA ILE A 44 4.98 8.42 -7.30
C ILE A 44 5.64 9.78 -7.42
N ASN A 45 6.89 9.84 -7.87
CA ASN A 45 7.65 11.08 -8.03
C ASN A 45 7.06 12.02 -9.10
N ARG A 46 6.23 11.48 -10.01
CA ARG A 46 5.49 12.27 -11.01
C ARG A 46 4.18 12.85 -10.49
N GLY A 47 3.88 12.66 -9.22
CA GLY A 47 2.71 13.25 -8.58
C GLY A 47 1.41 12.48 -8.88
N VAL A 48 1.46 11.14 -8.90
CA VAL A 48 0.26 10.33 -9.08
C VAL A 48 -0.75 10.59 -7.97
N GLN A 49 -2.05 10.63 -8.34
CA GLN A 49 -3.13 10.84 -7.37
C GLN A 49 -3.79 9.52 -6.96
N GLN A 50 -3.92 8.58 -7.89
CA GLN A 50 -4.52 7.28 -7.63
C GLN A 50 -3.52 6.17 -7.96
N LEU A 51 -3.09 5.44 -6.94
CA LEU A 51 -2.16 4.33 -7.08
C LEU A 51 -2.86 3.02 -6.69
N ASP A 52 -2.88 2.06 -7.60
CA ASP A 52 -3.43 0.72 -7.42
C ASP A 52 -2.37 -0.31 -7.84
N VAL A 53 -1.75 -0.97 -6.86
CA VAL A 53 -0.66 -1.92 -7.10
C VAL A 53 -1.02 -3.23 -6.44
N GLY A 54 -0.99 -4.32 -7.18
CA GLY A 54 -1.19 -5.63 -6.57
C GLY A 54 -0.53 -6.79 -7.28
N SER A 55 -0.46 -7.91 -6.56
CA SER A 55 -0.08 -9.21 -7.10
C SER A 55 -1.30 -10.13 -7.15
N SER A 56 -1.43 -10.91 -8.22
CA SER A 56 -2.48 -11.93 -8.35
C SER A 56 -2.15 -13.23 -7.62
N THR A 57 -0.98 -13.32 -6.97
CA THR A 57 -0.55 -14.52 -6.25
C THR A 57 -0.46 -14.28 -4.75
N LEU A 58 -1.01 -15.20 -3.96
CA LEU A 58 -0.96 -15.19 -2.48
C LEU A 58 0.39 -15.64 -1.89
N LYS A 59 1.48 -15.63 -2.69
CA LYS A 59 2.81 -15.97 -2.17
C LYS A 59 3.39 -14.75 -1.47
N ARG A 60 4.19 -14.99 -0.42
CA ARG A 60 4.90 -13.91 0.28
C ARG A 60 5.75 -13.15 -0.77
N PRO A 61 5.60 -11.82 -0.86
CA PRO A 61 6.31 -11.01 -1.84
C PRO A 61 7.81 -11.17 -1.65
N LEU A 62 8.54 -11.27 -2.76
CA LEU A 62 10.00 -11.29 -2.73
C LEU A 62 10.52 -9.90 -2.34
N THR A 63 11.78 -9.80 -1.93
CA THR A 63 12.42 -8.53 -1.55
C THR A 63 12.38 -7.46 -2.65
N ASN A 64 12.13 -7.86 -3.90
CA ASN A 64 12.07 -6.99 -5.06
C ASN A 64 10.65 -6.50 -5.40
N ASP A 65 9.63 -7.06 -4.74
CA ASP A 65 8.20 -6.72 -4.90
C ASP A 65 7.73 -5.69 -3.87
N LEU A 66 8.68 -4.95 -3.27
CA LEU A 66 8.39 -4.00 -2.22
C LEU A 66 7.98 -2.65 -2.81
N VAL A 67 6.89 -2.10 -2.29
CA VAL A 67 6.50 -0.72 -2.55
C VAL A 67 7.61 0.21 -2.02
N PRO A 68 8.08 1.15 -2.84
CA PRO A 68 9.19 2.03 -2.47
C PRO A 68 8.82 3.00 -1.35
N VAL A 69 9.81 3.38 -0.55
CA VAL A 69 9.65 4.27 0.63
C VAL A 69 9.13 5.67 0.30
N ASN A 70 9.28 6.14 -0.94
CA ASN A 70 8.79 7.46 -1.34
C ASN A 70 7.26 7.54 -1.33
N ILE A 71 6.55 6.40 -1.27
CA ILE A 71 5.10 6.37 -1.06
C ILE A 71 4.70 7.13 0.21
N TYR A 72 5.47 7.02 1.29
CA TYR A 72 5.16 7.60 2.59
C TYR A 72 5.27 9.12 2.65
N LYS A 73 5.76 9.76 1.58
CA LYS A 73 6.00 11.22 1.50
C LYS A 73 5.32 11.86 0.30
N SER A 74 4.42 11.15 -0.39
CA SER A 74 3.72 11.72 -1.53
C SER A 74 2.74 12.82 -1.09
N ASN A 75 2.88 14.00 -1.66
CA ASN A 75 1.97 15.14 -1.46
C ASN A 75 0.82 15.19 -2.48
N THR A 76 0.75 14.23 -3.41
CA THR A 76 -0.29 14.17 -4.46
C THR A 76 -1.23 13.00 -4.32
N LEU A 77 -0.82 11.93 -3.64
CA LEU A 77 -1.63 10.72 -3.50
C LEU A 77 -2.94 11.04 -2.76
N VAL A 78 -4.06 10.75 -3.44
CA VAL A 78 -5.43 10.89 -2.94
C VAL A 78 -6.04 9.51 -2.64
N SER A 79 -5.71 8.50 -3.46
CA SER A 79 -6.17 7.13 -3.30
C SER A 79 -5.00 6.16 -3.39
N LEU A 80 -4.91 5.26 -2.41
CA LEU A 80 -3.94 4.18 -2.36
C LEU A 80 -4.65 2.83 -2.24
N LYS A 81 -4.39 1.93 -3.17
CA LYS A 81 -4.81 0.53 -3.11
C LYS A 81 -3.59 -0.37 -3.29
N LEU A 82 -3.34 -1.21 -2.30
CA LEU A 82 -2.26 -2.17 -2.30
C LEU A 82 -2.84 -3.55 -2.00
N ALA A 83 -2.48 -4.56 -2.79
CA ALA A 83 -2.99 -5.93 -2.64
C ALA A 83 -1.90 -6.98 -2.87
N ASN A 84 -1.62 -7.85 -1.90
CA ASN A 84 -0.60 -8.91 -1.99
C ASN A 84 0.80 -8.36 -2.34
N VAL A 85 1.20 -7.24 -1.75
CA VAL A 85 2.50 -6.60 -1.96
C VAL A 85 3.25 -6.42 -0.65
N GLY A 86 4.57 -6.30 -0.75
CA GLY A 86 5.38 -5.97 0.41
C GLY A 86 5.56 -4.47 0.57
N MET A 87 5.67 -3.99 1.81
CA MET A 87 5.99 -2.59 2.10
C MET A 87 7.34 -2.50 2.80
N GLN A 88 8.19 -1.59 2.32
CA GLN A 88 9.42 -1.23 3.03
C GLN A 88 9.08 -0.45 4.29
N ASN A 89 9.92 -0.54 5.32
CA ASN A 89 9.71 0.23 6.53
C ASN A 89 9.74 1.75 6.22
N PRO A 90 8.93 2.57 6.90
CA PRO A 90 8.97 4.01 6.72
C PRO A 90 10.35 4.57 7.12
N PRO A 91 10.79 5.68 6.49
CA PRO A 91 11.98 6.39 6.92
C PRO A 91 11.81 6.95 8.34
N GLU A 92 12.93 7.23 9.03
CA GLU A 92 12.94 7.71 10.43
C GLU A 92 12.08 8.97 10.65
N PHE A 93 11.97 9.83 9.63
CA PHE A 93 11.16 11.04 9.65
C PHE A 93 9.64 10.80 9.50
N GLY A 94 9.17 9.56 9.65
CA GLY A 94 7.76 9.19 9.71
C GLY A 94 7.02 9.22 8.37
N VAL A 95 5.69 9.12 8.43
CA VAL A 95 4.78 9.14 7.27
C VAL A 95 4.10 10.52 7.16
N SER A 96 4.01 11.06 5.95
CA SER A 96 3.28 12.31 5.66
C SER A 96 2.62 12.21 4.28
N LEU A 97 1.29 12.10 4.30
CA LEU A 97 0.42 11.85 3.16
C LEU A 97 -0.74 12.86 3.19
N PRO A 98 -0.46 14.17 3.00
CA PRO A 98 -1.38 15.26 3.31
C PRO A 98 -2.66 15.29 2.46
N CYS A 99 -2.67 14.61 1.31
CA CYS A 99 -3.80 14.57 0.38
C CYS A 99 -4.55 13.23 0.39
N LEU A 100 -4.09 12.23 1.16
CA LEU A 100 -4.58 10.87 1.04
C LEU A 100 -5.91 10.70 1.75
N LYS A 101 -6.96 10.42 0.97
CA LYS A 101 -8.34 10.29 1.45
C LYS A 101 -8.79 8.85 1.54
N THR A 102 -8.29 7.97 0.68
CA THR A 102 -8.75 6.58 0.64
C THR A 102 -7.58 5.62 0.66
N VAL A 103 -7.60 4.67 1.59
CA VAL A 103 -6.59 3.64 1.77
C VAL A 103 -7.25 2.26 1.74
N HIS A 104 -6.73 1.39 0.88
CA HIS A 104 -7.14 -0.01 0.79
C HIS A 104 -5.90 -0.89 0.84
N LEU A 105 -5.81 -1.71 1.89
CA LEU A 105 -4.68 -2.60 2.15
C LEU A 105 -5.18 -4.03 2.20
N GLU A 106 -4.71 -4.88 1.28
CA GLU A 106 -5.07 -6.28 1.22
C GLU A 106 -3.81 -7.16 1.29
N ASP A 107 -3.73 -8.03 2.30
CA ASP A 107 -2.65 -9.01 2.46
C ASP A 107 -1.24 -8.41 2.30
N ILE A 108 -0.99 -7.30 3.02
CA ILE A 108 0.28 -6.56 2.97
C ILE A 108 1.34 -7.25 3.83
N THR A 109 2.51 -7.49 3.25
CA THR A 109 3.66 -8.02 3.98
C THR A 109 4.59 -6.89 4.43
N THR A 110 4.89 -6.82 5.72
CA THR A 110 5.73 -5.78 6.33
C THR A 110 6.57 -6.37 7.45
N LYS A 111 7.73 -5.78 7.73
CA LYS A 111 8.51 -6.07 8.96
C LYS A 111 8.06 -5.20 10.14
N ASP A 112 7.37 -4.11 9.86
CA ASP A 112 6.85 -3.17 10.85
C ASP A 112 5.38 -3.49 11.15
N PRO A 113 5.06 -4.05 12.34
CA PRO A 113 3.69 -4.40 12.71
C PRO A 113 2.77 -3.18 12.85
N LEU A 114 3.33 -1.98 13.06
CA LEU A 114 2.57 -0.75 13.24
C LEU A 114 2.42 0.05 11.94
N ILE A 115 2.74 -0.54 10.78
CA ILE A 115 2.73 0.19 9.50
C ILE A 115 1.38 0.84 9.19
N VAL A 116 0.28 0.14 9.50
CA VAL A 116 -1.08 0.63 9.24
C VAL A 116 -1.37 1.83 10.15
N GLU A 117 -1.01 1.75 11.43
CA GLU A 117 -1.20 2.85 12.39
C GLU A 117 -0.36 4.08 12.00
N LYS A 118 0.89 3.85 11.56
CA LYS A 118 1.77 4.89 11.03
C LYS A 118 1.18 5.56 9.78
N LEU A 119 0.63 4.76 8.84
CA LEU A 119 -0.07 5.29 7.68
C LEU A 119 -1.25 6.17 8.09
N ILE A 120 -2.12 5.68 8.98
CA ILE A 120 -3.27 6.44 9.48
C ILE A 120 -2.82 7.77 10.10
N SER A 121 -1.83 7.74 11.00
CA SER A 121 -1.32 8.94 11.67
C SER A 121 -0.70 9.97 10.71
N GLY A 122 -0.17 9.52 9.58
CA GLY A 122 0.42 10.38 8.56
C GLY A 122 -0.58 10.95 7.55
N CYS A 123 -1.88 10.57 7.63
CA CYS A 123 -2.93 10.97 6.70
C CYS A 123 -3.98 11.85 7.39
N PRO A 124 -3.78 13.18 7.49
CA PRO A 124 -4.69 14.07 8.22
C PRO A 124 -6.10 14.18 7.60
N VAL A 125 -6.26 13.83 6.32
CA VAL A 125 -7.52 13.94 5.56
C VAL A 125 -8.11 12.58 5.16
N LEU A 126 -7.73 11.50 5.84
CA LEU A 126 -8.16 10.14 5.54
C LEU A 126 -9.66 9.96 5.80
N GLU A 127 -10.45 9.72 4.75
CA GLU A 127 -11.91 9.56 4.82
C GLU A 127 -12.37 8.09 4.78
N ASP A 128 -11.63 7.22 4.11
CA ASP A 128 -11.96 5.80 3.91
C ASP A 128 -10.73 4.92 4.14
N LEU A 129 -10.85 3.97 5.07
CA LEU A 129 -9.85 2.96 5.37
C LEU A 129 -10.46 1.56 5.25
N THR A 130 -9.89 0.75 4.36
CA THR A 130 -10.18 -0.69 4.28
C THR A 130 -8.90 -1.49 4.51
N VAL A 131 -8.94 -2.43 5.45
CA VAL A 131 -7.81 -3.32 5.79
C VAL A 131 -8.27 -4.77 5.75
N PHE A 132 -7.61 -5.61 4.96
CA PHE A 132 -7.73 -7.05 5.04
C PHE A 132 -6.56 -7.59 5.85
N ARG A 133 -6.89 -8.14 7.02
CA ARG A 133 -5.96 -8.75 7.95
C ARG A 133 -5.71 -10.19 7.53
N ALA A 134 -4.44 -10.59 7.51
CA ALA A 134 -4.07 -11.99 7.38
C ALA A 134 -4.10 -12.65 8.77
N PHE A 135 -4.61 -13.88 8.87
CA PHE A 135 -4.64 -14.63 10.14
C PHE A 135 -3.24 -14.98 10.71
N ASP A 136 -2.16 -14.69 9.97
CA ASP A 136 -0.79 -14.82 10.45
C ASP A 136 -0.12 -13.47 10.76
N ASP A 137 -0.84 -12.35 10.69
CA ASP A 137 -0.28 -11.09 11.17
C ASP A 137 0.00 -11.18 12.69
N ASN A 138 1.18 -10.73 13.10
CA ASN A 138 1.59 -10.72 14.51
C ASN A 138 1.09 -9.44 15.21
N VAL A 139 -0.04 -8.90 14.74
CA VAL A 139 -0.60 -7.62 15.21
C VAL A 139 -1.90 -7.95 15.96
N PRO A 140 -1.84 -8.11 17.30
CA PRO A 140 -3.02 -8.52 18.08
C PRO A 140 -4.09 -7.42 18.10
N VAL A 141 -3.68 -6.15 18.14
CA VAL A 141 -4.58 -5.00 18.22
C VAL A 141 -4.26 -4.04 17.08
N LEU A 142 -5.26 -3.70 16.27
CA LEU A 142 -5.17 -2.62 15.29
C LEU A 142 -5.80 -1.38 15.87
N ARG A 143 -5.03 -0.29 16.00
CA ARG A 143 -5.52 0.99 16.49
C ARG A 143 -5.80 1.93 15.34
N VAL A 144 -7.04 2.36 15.22
CA VAL A 144 -7.49 3.28 14.19
C VAL A 144 -7.78 4.62 14.85
N ARG A 145 -6.80 5.53 14.79
CA ARG A 145 -6.91 6.88 15.36
C ARG A 145 -6.90 7.92 14.25
N SER A 146 -8.07 8.44 13.88
CA SER A 146 -8.18 9.46 12.83
C SER A 146 -9.45 10.30 12.99
N LEU A 147 -9.27 11.62 13.06
CA LEU A 147 -10.37 12.58 13.18
C LEU A 147 -11.08 12.87 11.86
N SER A 148 -10.52 12.46 10.73
CA SER A 148 -11.12 12.68 9.40
C SER A 148 -11.83 11.45 8.83
N LEU A 149 -11.72 10.31 9.51
CA LEU A 149 -12.22 9.04 9.02
C LEU A 149 -13.74 9.00 9.05
N LYS A 150 -14.35 8.67 7.90
CA LYS A 150 -15.80 8.55 7.74
C LYS A 150 -16.23 7.10 7.55
N ARG A 151 -15.35 6.27 7.01
CA ARG A 151 -15.61 4.86 6.73
C ARG A 151 -14.40 4.03 7.11
N PHE A 152 -14.66 2.99 7.92
CA PHE A 152 -13.67 2.01 8.30
C PHE A 152 -14.21 0.61 8.03
N CYS A 153 -13.43 -0.21 7.34
CA CYS A 153 -13.76 -1.60 7.05
C CYS A 153 -12.56 -2.49 7.37
N VAL A 154 -12.76 -3.46 8.26
CA VAL A 154 -11.81 -4.54 8.51
C VAL A 154 -12.37 -5.84 7.96
N LYS A 155 -11.56 -6.57 7.21
CA LYS A 155 -11.88 -7.89 6.67
C LYS A 155 -10.79 -8.87 7.04
N PHE A 156 -11.10 -10.15 7.04
CA PHE A 156 -10.14 -11.21 7.32
C PHE A 156 -9.96 -12.06 6.07
N SER A 157 -8.71 -12.25 5.64
CA SER A 157 -8.36 -13.04 4.45
C SER A 157 -8.64 -14.51 4.69
N ARG A 158 -9.36 -15.18 3.78
CA ARG A 158 -9.80 -16.59 3.91
C ARG A 158 -8.66 -17.61 3.89
N ALA A 159 -7.41 -17.19 3.71
CA ALA A 159 -6.36 -18.06 3.21
C ALA A 159 -5.84 -19.10 4.21
N ARG A 160 -5.92 -18.89 5.53
CA ARG A 160 -5.48 -19.88 6.56
C ARG A 160 -6.17 -19.63 7.88
N THR A 161 -7.15 -20.45 8.27
CA THR A 161 -7.79 -20.32 9.59
C THR A 161 -6.85 -20.81 10.69
N ILE A 162 -6.09 -19.91 11.31
CA ILE A 162 -5.39 -20.21 12.56
C ILE A 162 -6.41 -20.06 13.69
N HIS A 163 -6.80 -21.18 14.28
CA HIS A 163 -7.74 -21.20 15.39
C HIS A 163 -7.03 -20.70 16.68
N GLY A 164 -7.73 -19.93 17.51
CA GLY A 164 -7.25 -19.51 18.83
C GLY A 164 -6.44 -18.20 18.89
N LYS A 165 -6.32 -17.44 17.80
CA LYS A 165 -5.82 -16.06 17.85
C LYS A 165 -6.99 -15.09 18.02
N GLU A 166 -6.96 -14.30 19.08
CA GLU A 166 -7.88 -13.18 19.27
C GLU A 166 -7.31 -11.93 18.60
N TYR A 167 -8.17 -11.23 17.88
CA TYR A 167 -7.85 -9.97 17.23
C TYR A 167 -8.77 -8.89 17.76
N ALA A 168 -8.17 -7.79 18.21
CA ALA A 168 -8.91 -6.62 18.63
C ALA A 168 -8.72 -5.47 17.63
N VAL A 169 -9.72 -4.60 17.57
CA VAL A 169 -9.65 -3.33 16.84
C VAL A 169 -10.12 -2.24 17.79
N GLU A 170 -9.25 -1.28 18.05
CA GLU A 170 -9.53 -0.10 18.87
C GLU A 170 -9.76 1.05 17.89
N VAL A 171 -10.95 1.65 17.92
CA VAL A 171 -11.31 2.75 17.03
C VAL A 171 -11.50 4.02 17.86
N ASP A 172 -10.71 5.03 17.53
CA ASP A 172 -10.77 6.39 18.06
C ASP A 172 -10.91 7.34 16.86
N ALA A 173 -12.14 7.42 16.37
CA ALA A 173 -12.54 8.20 15.20
C ALA A 173 -13.99 8.70 15.39
N PRO A 174 -14.39 9.79 14.71
CA PRO A 174 -15.75 10.34 14.79
C PRO A 174 -16.85 9.40 14.31
#